data_AF-A0A7J6UF96-F1
#
_entry.id   AF-A0A7J6UF96-F1
#
_cell.length_a   1.000
_cell.length_b   1.000
_cell.length_c   1.000
_cell.angle_alpha   90.00
_cell.angle_beta   90.00
_cell.angle_gamma   90.00
#
_symmetry.space_group_name_H-M   'P 1'
#
loop_
_entity.id
_entity.type
_entity.pdbx_description
1 polymer ?
#
loop_
_entity_poly.entity_id
_entity_poly.type
_entity_poly.pdbx_seq_one_letter_code
_entity_poly.pdbx_strand_id
1 'polypeptide(L)'
;MRLSTLSGYLILYITLGVFAAVAYLLLVFRGRVMVQSNADAAQDFYAARKRFSWAWIGASYFASGMGTWVIYAAPEVGTFLGWWGVLGYALACVVPMAIIWVLGVKIRRKMNSYMAAG
;
A
#
# COMPACT_ATOMS: atom_id res chain seq x y z
N MET A 1 -34.39 -9.59 17.37
CA MET A 1 -33.75 -9.62 16.03
C MET A 1 -33.43 -8.23 15.47
N ARG A 2 -34.32 -7.22 15.52
CA ARG A 2 -34.01 -5.85 15.02
C ARG A 2 -33.02 -5.03 15.88
N LEU A 3 -32.97 -5.29 17.19
CA LEU A 3 -32.10 -4.57 18.13
C LEU A 3 -30.60 -4.86 17.91
N SER A 4 -30.25 -6.12 17.60
CA SER A 4 -28.86 -6.53 17.31
C SER A 4 -28.35 -5.97 15.98
N THR A 5 -29.22 -5.86 14.98
CA THR A 5 -28.86 -5.25 13.69
C THR A 5 -28.59 -3.76 13.84
N LEU A 6 -29.36 -3.06 14.68
CA LEU A 6 -29.20 -1.62 14.94
C LEU A 6 -27.89 -1.31 15.69
N SER A 7 -27.52 -2.14 16.68
CA SER A 7 -26.19 -2.06 17.32
C SER A 7 -25.05 -2.33 16.33
N GLY A 8 -25.23 -3.25 15.38
CA GLY A 8 -24.25 -3.53 14.33
C GLY A 8 -24.05 -2.35 13.38
N TYR A 9 -25.13 -1.71 12.93
CA TYR A 9 -25.04 -0.51 12.09
C TYR A 9 -24.35 0.64 12.82
N LEU A 10 -24.64 0.85 14.11
CA LEU A 10 -23.96 1.87 14.92
C LEU A 10 -22.45 1.67 14.96
N ILE A 11 -21.98 0.44 15.22
CA ILE A 11 -20.54 0.13 15.23
C ILE A 11 -19.91 0.39 13.86
N LEU A 12 -20.60 0.02 12.78
CA LEU A 12 -20.13 0.27 11.43
C LEU A 12 -20.01 1.77 11.13
N TYR A 13 -21.02 2.57 11.46
CA TYR A 13 -20.95 4.02 11.23
C TYR A 13 -19.91 4.72 12.11
N ILE A 14 -19.75 4.28 13.37
CA ILE A 14 -18.74 4.83 14.28
C ILE A 14 -17.34 4.53 13.73
N THR A 15 -17.05 3.27 13.39
CA THR A 15 -15.73 2.88 12.86
C THR A 15 -15.42 3.60 11.55
N LEU A 16 -16.38 3.65 10.61
CA LEU A 16 -16.25 4.39 9.36
C LEU A 16 -15.99 5.89 9.61
N GLY A 17 -16.72 6.49 10.56
CA GLY A 17 -16.55 7.88 10.95
C GLY A 17 -15.18 8.18 11.54
N VAL A 18 -14.64 7.29 12.38
CA VAL A 18 -13.29 7.43 12.95
C VAL A 18 -12.23 7.35 11.85
N PHE A 19 -12.31 6.37 10.94
CA PHE A 19 -11.36 6.26 9.83
C PHE A 19 -11.43 7.48 8.90
N ALA A 20 -12.63 7.95 8.58
CA ALA A 20 -12.83 9.15 7.76
C ALA A 20 -12.28 10.41 8.45
N ALA A 21 -12.49 10.56 9.76
CA ALA A 21 -11.97 11.69 10.53
C ALA A 21 -10.44 11.69 10.60
N VAL A 22 -9.82 10.52 10.83
CA VAL A 22 -8.36 10.37 10.82
C VAL A 22 -7.79 10.67 9.43
N ALA A 23 -8.40 10.13 8.37
CA ALA A 23 -8.00 10.42 7.00
C ALA A 23 -8.09 11.92 6.68
N TYR A 24 -9.20 12.56 7.07
CA TYR A 24 -9.39 14.00 6.90
C TYR A 24 -8.34 14.82 7.65
N LEU A 25 -8.06 14.49 8.92
CA LEU A 25 -7.02 15.15 9.71
C LEU A 25 -5.65 15.00 9.04
N LEU A 26 -5.28 13.79 8.62
CA LEU A 26 -4.00 13.54 7.94
C LEU A 26 -3.89 14.32 6.62
N LEU A 27 -4.98 14.43 5.85
CA LEU A 27 -5.01 15.23 4.62
C LEU A 27 -4.88 16.72 4.90
N VAL A 28 -5.54 17.26 5.93
CA VAL A 28 -5.41 18.67 6.31
C VAL A 28 -4.00 18.96 6.81
N PHE A 29 -3.43 18.11 7.66
CA PHE A 29 -2.05 18.25 8.15
C PHE A 29 -1.03 18.14 7.02
N ARG A 30 -1.17 17.18 6.10
CA ARG A 30 -0.26 17.03 4.95
C ARG A 30 -0.46 18.10 3.88
N GLY A 31 -1.69 18.52 3.62
CA GLY A 31 -2.02 19.60 2.70
C GLY A 31 -1.36 20.92 3.11
N ARG A 32 -1.34 21.23 4.42
CA ARG A 32 -0.65 22.42 4.95
C ARG A 32 0.87 22.40 4.72
N VAL A 33 1.48 21.21 4.76
CA VAL A 33 2.93 21.03 4.57
C VAL A 33 3.33 21.08 3.08
N MET A 34 2.45 20.64 2.16
CA MET A 34 2.75 20.56 0.73
C MET A 34 2.39 21.84 -0.06
N VAL A 35 1.49 22.68 0.46
CA VAL A 35 1.01 23.92 -0.20
C VAL A 35 2.05 25.04 -0.26
N GLN A 36 3.17 24.96 0.49
CA GLN A 36 4.24 25.97 0.42
C GLN A 36 5.19 25.83 -0.78
N SER A 37 5.11 24.74 -1.56
CA SER A 37 5.99 24.54 -2.73
C SER A 37 5.30 25.03 -4.01
N ASN A 38 5.55 26.29 -4.36
CA ASN A 38 5.09 26.95 -5.60
C ASN A 38 5.35 26.11 -6.87
N ALA A 39 4.43 26.22 -7.85
CA ALA A 39 4.49 25.87 -9.28
C ALA A 39 4.96 24.46 -9.72
N ASP A 40 5.97 23.87 -9.07
CA ASP A 40 6.48 22.51 -9.32
C ASP A 40 5.68 21.43 -8.58
N ALA A 41 4.76 21.81 -7.68
CA ALA A 41 3.97 20.88 -6.89
C ALA A 41 3.22 19.85 -7.74
N ALA A 42 2.71 20.24 -8.92
CA ALA A 42 2.02 19.29 -9.80
C ALA A 42 2.97 18.17 -10.26
N GLN A 43 4.17 18.51 -10.74
CA GLN A 43 5.15 17.52 -11.18
C GLN A 43 5.69 16.68 -10.01
N ASP A 44 5.82 17.30 -8.84
CA ASP A 44 6.22 16.63 -7.60
C ASP A 44 5.13 15.67 -7.09
N PHE A 45 3.85 16.00 -7.28
CA PHE A 45 2.72 15.11 -6.98
C PHE A 45 2.66 13.91 -7.94
N TYR A 46 2.92 14.11 -9.24
CA TYR A 46 2.83 13.05 -10.23
C TYR A 46 4.06 12.13 -10.27
N ALA A 47 5.26 12.68 -10.13
CA ALA A 47 6.50 11.94 -10.36
C ALA A 47 7.41 11.82 -9.14
N ALA A 48 7.23 12.66 -8.11
CA ALA A 48 8.02 12.73 -6.86
C ALA A 48 9.46 12.22 -7.04
N ARG A 49 10.19 12.73 -8.05
CA ARG A 49 11.42 12.08 -8.51
C ARG A 49 12.46 12.15 -7.39
N LYS A 50 12.99 10.99 -7.00
CA LYS A 50 14.06 10.82 -5.99
C LYS A 50 13.71 11.28 -4.57
N ARG A 51 12.44 11.56 -4.24
CA ARG A 51 12.04 12.08 -2.93
C ARG A 51 11.84 10.99 -1.86
N PHE A 52 11.62 9.75 -2.27
CA PHE A 52 11.40 8.61 -1.37
C PHE A 52 12.45 7.52 -1.56
N SER A 53 12.91 6.94 -0.45
CA SER A 53 13.79 5.78 -0.46
C SER A 53 13.12 4.58 -1.13
N TRP A 54 13.90 3.74 -1.81
CA TRP A 54 13.41 2.50 -2.45
C TRP A 54 12.61 1.62 -1.49
N ALA A 55 13.05 1.53 -0.22
CA ALA A 55 12.35 0.76 0.80
C ALA A 55 10.97 1.35 1.13
N TRP A 56 10.84 2.68 1.13
CA TRP A 56 9.55 3.33 1.40
C TRP A 56 8.55 3.09 0.27
N ILE A 57 9.01 3.22 -0.97
CA ILE A 57 8.17 2.96 -2.16
C ILE A 57 7.73 1.49 -2.16
N GLY A 58 8.65 0.57 -1.88
CA GLY A 58 8.34 -0.85 -1.75
C GLY A 58 7.34 -1.15 -0.63
N ALA A 59 7.50 -0.54 0.54
CA ALA A 59 6.59 -0.71 1.66
C ALA A 59 5.18 -0.15 1.38
N SER A 60 5.08 1.01 0.71
CA SER A 60 3.79 1.56 0.30
C SER A 60 3.09 0.67 -0.73
N TYR A 61 3.84 0.13 -1.69
CA TYR A 61 3.30 -0.84 -2.65
C TYR A 61 2.83 -2.13 -1.96
N PHE A 62 3.64 -2.67 -1.04
CA PHE A 62 3.31 -3.85 -0.26
C PHE A 62 2.07 -3.65 0.62
N ALA A 63 1.98 -2.52 1.33
CA ALA A 63 0.83 -2.19 2.16
C ALA A 63 -0.46 -2.10 1.34
N SER A 64 -0.39 -1.50 0.14
CA SER A 64 -1.51 -1.44 -0.79
C SER A 64 -1.94 -2.83 -1.28
N GLY A 65 -0.99 -3.76 -1.42
CA GLY A 65 -1.26 -5.13 -1.84
C GLY A 65 -1.81 -6.03 -0.73
N MET A 66 -1.40 -5.82 0.52
CA MET A 66 -1.74 -6.70 1.64
C MET A 66 -3.13 -6.45 2.25
N GLY A 67 -3.64 -5.20 2.22
CA GLY A 67 -5.03 -4.87 2.53
C GLY A 67 -5.65 -5.55 3.77
N THR A 68 -6.98 -5.66 3.78
CA THR A 68 -7.73 -6.34 4.84
C THR A 68 -7.68 -7.87 4.70
N TRP A 69 -7.41 -8.38 3.50
CA TRP A 69 -7.52 -9.81 3.21
C TRP A 69 -6.54 -10.66 4.02
N VAL A 70 -5.37 -10.11 4.40
CA VAL A 70 -4.37 -10.82 5.23
C VAL A 70 -4.96 -11.27 6.58
N ILE A 71 -5.93 -10.54 7.12
CA ILE A 71 -6.57 -10.85 8.41
C ILE A 71 -7.35 -12.17 8.34
N TYR A 72 -7.91 -12.52 7.17
CA TYR A 72 -8.69 -13.75 6.99
C TYR A 72 -7.86 -14.87 6.36
N ALA A 73 -7.05 -14.55 5.35
CA ALA A 73 -6.29 -15.56 4.60
C ALA A 73 -5.25 -16.28 5.46
N ALA A 74 -4.52 -15.57 6.33
CA ALA A 74 -3.47 -16.20 7.13
C ALA A 74 -4.04 -17.17 8.20
N PRO A 75 -5.08 -16.82 8.98
CA PRO A 75 -5.74 -17.77 9.87
C PRO A 75 -6.44 -18.91 9.13
N GLU A 76 -7.06 -18.65 7.98
CA GLU A 76 -7.72 -19.66 7.17
C GLU A 76 -6.71 -20.73 6.71
N VAL A 77 -5.62 -20.29 6.09
CA VAL A 77 -4.52 -21.17 5.67
C VAL A 77 -3.88 -21.87 6.87
N GLY A 78 -3.70 -21.19 7.99
CA GLY A 78 -3.18 -21.79 9.22
C GLY A 78 -4.09 -22.87 9.80
N THR A 79 -5.40 -22.74 9.63
CA THR A 79 -6.37 -23.73 10.09
C THR A 79 -6.38 -24.97 9.19
N PHE A 80 -6.29 -24.78 7.87
CA PHE A 80 -6.36 -25.89 6.91
C PHE A 80 -5.01 -26.59 6.67
N LEU A 81 -3.92 -25.85 6.64
CA LEU A 81 -2.59 -26.34 6.23
C LEU A 81 -1.55 -26.25 7.35
N GLY A 82 -1.95 -25.78 8.53
CA GLY A 82 -1.06 -25.60 9.68
C GLY A 82 0.00 -24.51 9.44
N TRP A 83 1.02 -24.51 10.29
CA TRP A 83 2.11 -23.53 10.26
C TRP A 83 2.87 -23.50 8.92
N TRP A 84 3.09 -24.67 8.31
CA TRP A 84 3.78 -24.78 7.02
C TRP A 84 3.00 -24.17 5.86
N GLY A 85 1.66 -24.26 5.90
CA GLY A 85 0.80 -23.58 4.93
C GLY A 85 0.97 -22.06 4.99
N VAL A 86 1.03 -21.50 6.19
CA VAL A 86 1.20 -20.05 6.39
C VAL A 86 2.55 -19.58 5.85
N LEU A 87 3.62 -20.35 6.11
CA LEU A 87 4.94 -20.04 5.56
C LEU A 87 4.95 -20.13 4.02
N GLY A 88 4.34 -21.16 3.45
CA GLY A 88 4.21 -21.32 2.00
C GLY A 88 3.41 -20.18 1.37
N TYR A 89 2.33 -19.75 2.01
CA TYR A 89 1.51 -18.63 1.59
C TYR A 89 2.30 -17.31 1.63
N ALA A 90 2.98 -17.03 2.73
CA ALA A 90 3.82 -15.85 2.87
C ALA A 90 4.93 -15.83 1.80
N LEU A 91 5.59 -16.95 1.56
CA LEU A 91 6.60 -17.09 0.50
C LEU A 91 5.99 -16.83 -0.87
N ALA A 92 4.83 -17.42 -1.17
CA ALA A 92 4.12 -17.20 -2.43
C ALA A 92 3.78 -15.72 -2.65
N CYS A 93 3.42 -14.97 -1.61
CA CYS A 93 3.20 -13.52 -1.71
C CYS A 93 4.48 -12.71 -1.98
N VAL A 94 5.65 -13.20 -1.55
CA VAL A 94 6.95 -12.53 -1.78
C VAL A 94 7.47 -12.78 -3.21
N VAL A 95 7.16 -13.93 -3.82
CA VAL A 95 7.59 -14.27 -5.19
C VAL A 95 7.28 -13.17 -6.23
N PRO A 96 6.05 -12.67 -6.38
CA PRO A 96 5.76 -11.63 -7.38
C PRO A 96 6.52 -10.33 -7.10
N MET A 97 6.79 -10.00 -5.83
CA MET A 97 7.61 -8.84 -5.49
C MET A 97 9.06 -9.01 -5.94
N ALA A 98 9.63 -10.19 -5.75
CA ALA A 98 10.98 -10.51 -6.23
C ALA A 98 11.06 -10.42 -7.77
N ILE A 99 10.03 -10.89 -8.48
CA ILE A 99 9.95 -10.79 -9.94
C ILE A 99 9.95 -9.32 -10.40
N ILE A 100 9.12 -8.47 -9.78
CA ILE A 100 9.06 -7.04 -10.10
C ILE A 100 10.40 -6.36 -9.83
N TRP A 101 11.11 -6.72 -8.76
CA TRP A 101 12.44 -6.18 -8.49
C TRP A 101 13.43 -6.50 -9.61
N VAL A 102 13.49 -7.76 -10.05
CA VAL A 102 14.38 -8.18 -11.13
C VAL A 102 14.02 -7.50 -12.46
N LEU A 103 12.73 -7.49 -12.81
CA LEU A 103 12.25 -6.87 -14.05
C LEU A 103 12.46 -5.35 -14.03
N GLY A 104 12.18 -4.70 -12.91
CA GLY A 104 12.37 -3.26 -12.73
C GLY A 104 13.82 -2.84 -12.95
N VAL A 105 14.79 -3.59 -12.39
CA VAL A 105 16.22 -3.33 -12.62
C VAL A 105 16.60 -3.53 -14.10
N LYS A 106 16.11 -4.58 -14.76
CA LYS A 106 16.38 -4.85 -16.19
C LYS A 106 15.84 -3.75 -17.10
N ILE A 107 14.61 -3.31 -16.87
CA ILE A 107 13.96 -2.24 -17.64
C ILE A 107 14.73 -0.93 -17.45
N ARG A 108 15.11 -0.60 -16.21
CA ARG A 108 15.87 0.62 -15.90
C ARG A 108 17.22 0.66 -16.63
N ARG A 109 17.93 -0.48 -16.69
CA ARG A 109 19.19 -0.60 -17.44
C ARG A 109 18.99 -0.37 -18.94
N LYS A 110 17.97 -0.98 -19.54
CA LYS A 110 17.66 -0.80 -20.98
C LYS A 110 17.26 0.65 -21.30
N MET A 111 16.44 1.27 -20.47
CA MET A 111 16.04 2.67 -20.67
C MET A 111 17.25 3.62 -20.60
N ASN A 112 18.16 3.41 -19.64
CA ASN A 112 19.40 4.18 -19.55
C ASN A 112 20.30 4.00 -20.78
N SER A 113 20.39 2.79 -21.34
CA SER A 113 21.16 2.57 -22.57
C SER A 113 20.57 3.26 -23.80
N TYR A 114 19.23 3.32 -23.92
CA TYR A 114 18.60 4.06 -25.01
C TYR A 114 18.83 5.58 -24.89
N MET A 115 18.79 6.13 -23.68
CA MET A 115 19.07 7.56 -23.45
C MET A 115 20.54 7.94 -23.62
N ALA A 116 21.48 6.99 -23.56
CA ALA A 116 22.91 7.25 -23.75
C ALA A 116 23.37 7.08 -25.22
N ALA A 117 22.52 6.52 -26.08
CA ALA A 117 22.81 6.23 -27.48
C ALA A 117 22.14 7.21 -28.47
N GLY A 118 21.38 8.19 -27.98
CA GLY A 118 20.82 9.30 -28.75
C GLY A 118 21.31 10.62 -28.21
#